data_AF-A0A9N9T4Y6-F1
#
_entry.id   AF-A0A9N9T4Y6-F1
#
_cell.length_a   1.000
_cell.length_b   1.000
_cell.length_c   1.000
_cell.angle_alpha   90.00
_cell.angle_beta   90.00
_cell.angle_gamma   90.00
#
_symmetry.space_group_name_H-M   'P 1'
#
loop_
_entity.id
_entity.type
_entity.pdbx_description
1 polymer ?
#
loop_
_entity_poly.entity_id
_entity_poly.type
_entity_poly.pdbx_seq_one_letter_code
_entity_poly.pdbx_strand_id
1 'polypeptide(L)'
;MIKTGNRIIHEFPYSQMLRYPKASLTENFYRFYIEVLVSHMLPSLFVDLILRLIGQKPRLIRLQRKIYIAATVLIPFVTNTYFLLNDKFINMQKNLKEEDNAFLFNYLPWTEEEMYKYITVGKTGMELYLLKVKTGVIGAKAKRLLMKYWLPEMIFKMIVYFLFLWIIMYKLNFFNLATDKVICYLKKFGTEEI
;
A
#
# COMPACT_ATOMS: atom_id res chain seq x y z
N MET A 1 4.48 -12.46 -8.68
CA MET A 1 5.43 -11.60 -7.94
C MET A 1 4.75 -10.73 -6.86
N ILE A 2 3.85 -9.79 -7.20
CA ILE A 2 3.28 -8.86 -6.20
C ILE A 2 2.47 -9.55 -5.10
N LYS A 3 1.65 -10.55 -5.45
CA LYS A 3 0.90 -11.34 -4.45
C LYS A 3 1.85 -12.01 -3.45
N THR A 4 2.91 -12.65 -3.95
CA THR A 4 3.96 -13.29 -3.13
C THR A 4 4.69 -12.27 -2.25
N GLY A 5 5.05 -11.11 -2.80
CA GLY A 5 5.65 -10.02 -2.04
C GLY A 5 4.73 -9.51 -0.92
N ASN A 6 3.45 -9.31 -1.23
CA ASN A 6 2.43 -8.96 -0.23
C ASN A 6 2.28 -10.04 0.85
N ARG A 7 2.35 -11.33 0.51
CA ARG A 7 2.34 -12.40 1.53
C ARG A 7 3.55 -12.27 2.47
N ILE A 8 4.75 -12.15 1.90
CA ILE A 8 6.01 -12.10 2.66
C ILE A 8 6.07 -10.89 3.60
N ILE A 9 5.64 -9.69 3.18
CA ILE A 9 5.67 -8.49 4.05
C ILE A 9 4.66 -8.56 5.21
N HIS A 10 3.65 -9.43 5.13
CA HIS A 10 2.70 -9.66 6.23
C HIS A 10 3.17 -10.78 7.16
N GLU A 11 3.84 -11.81 6.63
CA GLU A 11 4.45 -12.86 7.45
C GLU A 11 5.69 -12.36 8.20
N PHE A 12 6.50 -11.55 7.52
CA PHE A 12 7.75 -10.98 8.02
C PHE A 12 7.77 -9.46 7.79
N PRO A 13 7.02 -8.67 8.56
CA PRO A 13 7.03 -7.21 8.41
C PRO A 13 8.39 -6.61 8.76
N TYR A 14 8.73 -5.49 8.10
CA TYR A 14 9.93 -4.73 8.44
C TYR A 14 9.82 -4.15 9.85
N SER A 15 10.91 -4.17 10.62
CA SER A 15 10.91 -3.61 11.98
C SER A 15 10.74 -2.08 11.99
N GLN A 16 11.27 -1.40 10.97
CA GLN A 16 11.28 0.06 10.84
C GLN A 16 10.23 0.56 9.83
N MET A 17 8.99 0.09 9.94
CA MET A 17 7.89 0.59 9.09
C MET A 17 7.39 1.96 9.55
N LEU A 18 7.04 2.81 8.59
CA LEU A 18 6.34 4.07 8.85
C LEU A 18 4.82 3.91 8.73
N ARG A 19 4.36 2.87 8.05
CA ARG A 19 2.95 2.62 7.73
C ARG A 19 2.70 1.12 7.53
N TYR A 20 1.44 0.74 7.61
CA TYR A 20 0.98 -0.57 7.20
C TYR A 20 1.39 -0.87 5.74
N PRO A 21 2.02 -2.04 5.48
CA PRO A 21 2.52 -2.37 4.18
C PRO A 21 1.38 -2.82 3.25
N LYS A 22 1.16 -2.09 2.16
CA LYS A 22 0.23 -2.46 1.10
C LYS A 22 0.83 -2.12 -0.25
N ALA A 23 0.92 -3.10 -1.14
CA ALA A 23 1.27 -2.88 -2.54
C ALA A 23 0.13 -3.35 -3.45
N SER A 24 -0.29 -2.50 -4.37
CA SER A 24 -1.28 -2.83 -5.40
C SER A 24 -0.90 -2.16 -6.71
N LEU A 25 -1.12 -2.86 -7.81
CA LEU A 25 -1.08 -2.27 -9.14
C LEU A 25 -2.50 -1.98 -9.60
N THR A 26 -2.64 -0.86 -10.31
CA THR A 26 -3.90 -0.44 -10.90
C THR A 26 -3.64 0.05 -12.31
N GLU A 27 -4.43 -0.40 -13.27
CA GLU A 27 -4.30 0.04 -14.68
C GLU A 27 -4.90 1.43 -14.92
N ASN A 28 -5.84 1.85 -14.07
CA ASN A 28 -6.49 3.15 -14.19
C ASN A 28 -5.69 4.24 -13.45
N PHE A 29 -5.19 5.21 -14.21
CA PHE A 29 -4.42 6.36 -13.71
C PHE A 29 -5.21 7.20 -12.69
N TYR A 30 -6.49 7.45 -12.91
CA TYR A 30 -7.31 8.23 -11.97
C TYR A 30 -7.49 7.51 -10.65
N ARG A 31 -7.73 6.19 -10.69
CA ARG A 31 -7.84 5.36 -9.49
C ARG A 31 -6.52 5.36 -8.72
N PHE A 32 -5.39 5.18 -9.41
CA PHE A 32 -4.06 5.29 -8.82
C PHE A 32 -3.86 6.63 -8.14
N TYR A 33 -4.16 7.73 -8.84
CA TYR A 33 -3.94 9.08 -8.34
C TYR A 33 -4.80 9.40 -7.11
N ILE A 34 -6.08 9.01 -7.13
CA ILE A 34 -6.98 9.17 -5.97
C ILE A 34 -6.48 8.34 -4.78
N GLU A 35 -6.07 7.09 -5.00
CA GLU A 35 -5.54 6.25 -3.92
C GLU A 35 -4.24 6.83 -3.35
N VAL A 36 -3.35 7.35 -4.19
CA VAL A 36 -2.12 8.05 -3.75
C VAL A 36 -2.45 9.30 -2.94
N LEU A 37 -3.37 10.14 -3.40
CA LEU A 37 -3.74 11.36 -2.69
C LEU A 37 -4.39 11.05 -1.34
N VAL A 38 -5.44 10.25 -1.35
CA VAL A 38 -6.26 9.98 -0.15
C VAL A 38 -5.51 9.10 0.82
N SER A 39 -4.91 8.01 0.33
CA SER A 39 -4.22 7.09 1.21
C SER A 39 -2.90 7.65 1.65
N HIS A 40 -2.10 8.31 0.80
CA HIS A 40 -0.72 8.67 1.18
C HIS A 40 -0.48 10.15 1.47
N MET A 41 -0.97 11.06 0.63
CA MET A 41 -0.67 12.49 0.77
C MET A 41 -1.46 13.14 1.92
N LEU A 42 -2.77 12.90 2.01
CA LEU A 42 -3.62 13.50 3.04
C LEU A 42 -3.15 13.17 4.48
N PRO A 43 -2.91 11.90 4.87
CA PRO A 43 -2.42 11.63 6.21
C PRO A 43 -1.03 12.21 6.46
N SER A 44 -0.16 12.23 5.45
CA SER A 44 1.18 12.81 5.58
C SER A 44 1.13 14.30 5.88
N LEU A 45 0.22 15.01 5.22
CA LEU A 45 -0.03 16.44 5.41
C LEU A 45 -0.64 16.70 6.80
N PHE A 46 -1.57 15.86 7.24
CA PHE A 46 -2.16 15.94 8.57
C PHE A 46 -1.11 15.76 9.68
N VAL A 47 -0.24 14.75 9.57
CA VAL A 47 0.84 14.54 10.54
C VAL A 47 1.83 15.71 10.53
N ASP A 48 2.21 16.21 9.35
CA ASP A 48 3.11 17.37 9.25
C ASP A 48 2.48 18.66 9.81
N LEU A 49 1.16 18.82 9.73
CA LEU A 49 0.43 19.91 10.38
C LEU A 49 0.51 19.80 11.91
N ILE A 50 0.28 18.61 12.46
CA ILE A 50 0.42 18.36 13.91
C ILE A 50 1.85 18.64 14.36
N LEU A 51 2.85 18.16 13.62
CA LEU A 51 4.26 18.43 13.92
C LEU A 51 4.53 19.93 13.95
N ARG A 52 3.99 20.69 12.99
CA ARG A 52 4.13 22.16 12.96
C ARG A 52 3.46 22.84 14.15
N LEU A 53 2.29 22.37 14.58
CA LEU A 53 1.59 22.89 15.77
C LEU A 53 2.37 22.64 17.06
N ILE A 54 3.13 21.54 17.13
CA ILE A 54 4.01 21.20 18.27
C ILE A 54 5.40 21.86 18.13
N GLY A 55 5.59 22.75 17.14
CA GLY A 55 6.87 23.45 16.89
C GLY A 55 7.96 22.58 16.24
N GLN A 56 7.61 21.38 15.77
CA GLN A 56 8.53 20.50 15.05
C GLN A 56 8.51 20.77 13.53
N LYS A 57 9.63 20.46 12.87
CA LYS A 57 9.76 20.64 11.41
C LYS A 57 8.99 19.54 10.66
N PRO A 58 8.10 19.88 9.71
CA PRO A 58 7.40 18.89 8.87
C PRO A 58 8.40 18.17 7.95
N ARG A 59 8.25 16.86 7.81
CA ARG A 59 9.17 16.00 7.02
C ARG A 59 8.44 14.95 6.20
N LEU A 60 7.25 14.54 6.62
CA LEU A 60 6.57 13.37 6.07
C LEU A 60 6.10 13.61 4.63
N ILE A 61 5.61 14.82 4.32
CA ILE A 61 5.20 15.17 2.95
C ILE A 61 6.37 15.19 1.97
N ARG A 62 7.55 15.61 2.43
CA ARG A 62 8.77 15.62 1.61
C ARG A 62 9.21 14.19 1.30
N LEU A 63 9.14 13.30 2.28
CA LEU A 63 9.42 11.88 2.09
C LEU A 63 8.40 11.25 1.11
N GLN A 64 7.12 11.52 1.30
CA GLN A 64 6.07 10.98 0.45
C GLN A 64 6.20 11.45 -1.01
N ARG A 65 6.62 12.70 -1.25
CA ARG A 65 6.93 13.21 -2.59
C ARG A 65 8.08 12.44 -3.25
N LYS A 66 9.15 12.13 -2.51
CA LYS A 66 10.28 11.33 -3.02
C LYS A 66 9.82 9.91 -3.38
N ILE A 67 9.02 9.28 -2.51
CA ILE A 67 8.45 7.95 -2.77
C ILE A 67 7.58 7.97 -4.01
N TYR A 68 6.72 8.99 -4.17
CA TYR A 68 5.87 9.14 -5.35
C TYR A 68 6.70 9.25 -6.64
N ILE A 69 7.72 10.12 -6.67
CA ILE A 69 8.60 10.29 -7.84
C ILE A 69 9.29 8.96 -8.18
N ALA A 70 9.87 8.28 -7.18
CA ALA A 70 10.50 6.98 -7.39
C ALA A 70 9.52 5.93 -7.94
N ALA A 71 8.29 5.90 -7.41
CA ALA A 71 7.25 5.02 -7.91
C ALA A 71 6.88 5.34 -9.36
N THR A 72 6.69 6.62 -9.72
CA THR A 72 6.36 7.03 -11.09
C THR A 72 7.44 6.63 -12.09
N VAL A 73 8.72 6.78 -11.72
CA VAL A 73 9.84 6.32 -12.54
C VAL A 73 9.86 4.79 -12.68
N LEU A 74 9.43 4.06 -11.65
CA LEU A 74 9.40 2.60 -11.63
C LEU A 74 8.23 2.00 -12.42
N ILE A 75 7.11 2.72 -12.57
CA ILE A 75 5.89 2.22 -13.23
C ILE A 75 6.18 1.55 -14.59
N PRO A 76 6.86 2.20 -15.57
CA PRO A 76 7.12 1.59 -16.87
C PRO A 76 7.87 0.26 -16.78
N PHE A 77 8.79 0.12 -15.83
CA PHE A 77 9.58 -1.09 -15.64
C PHE A 77 8.76 -2.25 -15.06
N VAL A 78 7.71 -1.96 -14.30
CA VAL A 78 6.89 -2.96 -13.62
C VAL A 78 5.64 -3.32 -14.42
N THR A 79 5.10 -2.40 -15.21
CA THR A 79 3.88 -2.62 -15.99
C THR A 79 4.13 -3.15 -17.39
N ASN A 80 5.29 -2.85 -17.98
CA ASN A 80 5.61 -3.31 -19.32
C ASN A 80 6.36 -4.64 -19.27
N THR A 81 5.99 -5.54 -20.17
CA THR A 81 6.80 -6.73 -20.46
C THR A 81 7.85 -6.37 -21.49
N TYR A 82 9.11 -6.69 -21.18
CA TYR A 82 10.23 -6.47 -22.08
C TYR A 82 10.67 -7.82 -22.65
N PHE A 83 10.59 -7.95 -23.97
CA PHE A 83 11.13 -9.10 -24.68
C PHE A 83 12.59 -8.82 -25.03
N LEU A 84 13.49 -9.49 -24.34
CA LEU A 84 14.92 -9.41 -24.60
C LEU A 84 15.32 -10.59 -25.48
N LEU A 85 15.93 -10.31 -26.65
CA LEU A 85 16.52 -11.36 -27.49
C LEU A 85 17.83 -11.82 -26.84
N ASN A 86 17.74 -12.85 -26.00
CA ASN A 86 18.86 -13.31 -25.17
C ASN A 86 19.19 -14.80 -25.37
N ASP A 87 18.79 -15.40 -26.50
CA ASP A 87 19.00 -16.84 -26.78
C ASP A 87 20.46 -17.27 -26.66
N LYS A 88 21.39 -16.42 -27.13
CA LYS A 88 22.84 -16.68 -27.01
C LYS A 88 23.30 -16.68 -25.55
N PHE A 89 22.78 -15.76 -24.74
CA PHE A 89 23.10 -15.65 -23.32
C PHE A 89 22.53 -16.82 -22.52
N ILE A 90 21.31 -17.26 -22.83
CA ILE A 90 20.71 -18.45 -22.24
C ILE A 90 21.51 -19.70 -22.62
N ASN A 91 21.84 -19.87 -23.91
CA ASN A 91 22.60 -21.04 -24.37
C ASN A 91 24.04 -21.09 -23.86
N MET A 92 24.66 -19.93 -23.56
CA MET A 92 26.00 -19.86 -22.99
C MET A 92 26.10 -20.65 -21.67
N GLN A 93 25.04 -20.69 -20.87
CA GLN A 93 25.04 -21.42 -19.60
C GLN A 93 25.26 -22.93 -19.77
N LYS A 94 24.87 -23.51 -20.92
CA LYS A 94 25.09 -24.95 -21.22
C LYS A 94 26.58 -25.30 -21.37
N ASN A 95 27.40 -24.29 -21.63
CA ASN A 95 28.84 -24.45 -21.86
C ASN A 95 29.67 -24.00 -20.63
N LEU A 96 29.03 -23.69 -19.51
CA LEU A 96 29.74 -23.40 -18.26
C LEU A 96 30.43 -24.66 -17.76
N LYS A 97 31.64 -24.50 -17.22
CA LYS A 97 32.35 -25.59 -16.56
C LYS A 97 31.65 -25.92 -15.25
N GLU A 98 31.84 -27.14 -14.75
CA GLU A 98 31.25 -27.55 -13.46
C GLU A 98 31.71 -26.66 -12.29
N GLU A 99 32.95 -26.15 -12.36
CA GLU A 99 33.51 -25.19 -11.40
C GLU A 99 32.71 -23.88 -11.33
N ASP A 100 32.05 -23.49 -12.43
CA ASP A 100 31.28 -22.26 -12.57
C ASP A 100 29.78 -22.46 -12.32
N ASN A 101 29.36 -23.65 -11.87
CA ASN A 101 27.95 -23.97 -11.61
C ASN A 101 27.28 -23.00 -10.63
N ALA A 102 28.04 -22.34 -9.75
CA ALA A 102 27.54 -21.32 -8.84
C ALA A 102 26.97 -20.07 -9.56
N PHE A 103 27.36 -19.83 -10.80
CA PHE A 103 26.87 -18.74 -11.64
C PHE A 103 25.67 -19.13 -12.52
N LEU A 104 25.17 -20.36 -12.38
CA LEU A 104 23.94 -20.74 -13.05
C LEU A 104 22.76 -19.94 -12.49
N PHE A 105 21.95 -19.39 -13.39
CA PHE A 105 20.74 -18.66 -13.03
C PHE A 105 19.55 -19.38 -13.67
N ASN A 106 18.60 -19.83 -12.86
CA ASN A 106 17.33 -20.38 -13.36
C ASN A 106 16.49 -19.25 -13.96
N TYR A 107 16.34 -19.25 -15.28
CA TYR A 107 15.37 -18.39 -15.95
C TYR A 107 13.94 -18.78 -15.61
N LEU A 108 13.06 -17.77 -15.71
CA LEU A 108 11.62 -17.92 -15.61
C LEU A 108 11.07 -18.99 -16.59
N PRO A 109 9.95 -19.65 -16.26
CA PRO A 109 9.06 -19.34 -15.15
C PRO A 109 9.48 -20.03 -13.83
N TRP A 110 9.66 -19.22 -12.78
CA TRP A 110 9.81 -19.74 -11.42
C TRP A 110 8.48 -20.32 -10.94
N THR A 111 8.58 -21.43 -10.20
CA THR A 111 7.48 -21.91 -9.36
C THR A 111 7.15 -20.90 -8.26
N GLU A 112 5.97 -21.01 -7.66
CA GLU A 112 5.57 -20.12 -6.55
C GLU A 112 6.54 -20.23 -5.36
N GLU A 113 7.05 -21.44 -5.09
CA GLU A 113 7.98 -21.71 -4.00
C GLU A 113 9.36 -21.08 -4.25
N GLU A 114 9.91 -21.24 -5.46
CA GLU A 114 11.18 -20.61 -5.84
C GLU A 114 11.08 -19.08 -5.76
N MET A 115 9.99 -18.50 -6.24
CA MET A 115 9.74 -17.07 -6.14
C MET A 115 9.64 -16.62 -4.68
N TYR A 116 8.93 -17.37 -3.84
CA TYR A 116 8.82 -17.07 -2.42
C TYR A 116 10.18 -17.11 -1.72
N LYS A 117 10.99 -18.15 -1.97
CA LYS A 117 12.33 -18.30 -1.41
C LYS A 117 13.24 -17.15 -1.86
N TYR A 118 13.25 -16.84 -3.15
CA TYR A 118 14.06 -15.76 -3.71
C TYR A 118 13.74 -14.40 -3.06
N ILE A 119 12.45 -14.03 -3.01
CA ILE A 119 12.02 -12.76 -2.40
C ILE A 119 12.32 -12.74 -0.90
N THR A 120 12.15 -13.86 -0.19
CA THR A 120 12.40 -13.94 1.26
C THR A 120 13.88 -13.78 1.59
N VAL A 121 14.78 -14.40 0.82
CA VAL A 121 16.24 -14.25 0.98
C VAL A 121 16.66 -12.82 0.67
N GLY A 122 16.17 -12.25 -0.45
CA GLY A 122 16.45 -10.86 -0.83
C GLY A 122 15.99 -9.86 0.23
N LYS A 123 14.78 -10.05 0.77
CA LYS A 123 14.27 -9.26 1.88
C LYS A 123 15.16 -9.36 3.12
N THR A 124 15.56 -10.58 3.50
CA THR A 124 16.41 -10.81 4.68
C THR A 124 17.77 -10.12 4.50
N GLY A 125 18.35 -10.19 3.31
CA GLY A 125 19.57 -9.44 2.97
C GLY A 125 19.38 -7.92 3.07
N MET A 126 18.27 -7.39 2.53
CA MET A 126 17.94 -5.97 2.68
C MET A 126 17.82 -5.56 4.15
N GLU A 127 17.16 -6.36 4.98
CA GLU A 127 17.04 -6.08 6.42
C GLU A 127 18.39 -6.07 7.12
N LEU A 128 19.24 -7.06 6.83
CA LEU A 128 20.54 -7.21 7.47
C LEU A 128 21.52 -6.11 7.06
N TYR A 129 21.65 -5.85 5.76
CA TYR A 129 22.71 -4.99 5.21
C TYR A 129 22.27 -3.54 5.03
N LEU A 130 21.05 -3.29 4.55
CA LEU A 130 20.57 -1.93 4.28
C LEU A 130 19.89 -1.31 5.51
N LEU A 131 19.04 -2.09 6.20
CA LEU A 131 18.30 -1.59 7.37
C LEU A 131 19.05 -1.83 8.69
N LYS A 132 20.16 -2.57 8.66
CA LYS A 132 20.99 -2.92 9.83
C LYS A 132 20.20 -3.60 10.95
N VAL A 133 19.22 -4.43 10.57
CA VAL A 133 18.35 -5.18 11.48
C VAL A 133 18.87 -6.61 11.60
N LYS A 134 19.31 -7.02 12.81
CA LYS A 134 19.92 -8.35 13.04
C LYS A 134 18.91 -9.49 13.02
N THR A 135 17.65 -9.25 13.39
CA THR A 135 16.60 -10.29 13.48
C THR A 135 15.29 -9.80 12.89
N GLY A 136 14.69 -10.64 12.03
CA GLY A 136 13.38 -10.39 11.46
C GLY A 136 12.26 -10.40 12.52
N VAL A 137 11.14 -9.75 12.21
CA VAL A 137 9.95 -9.75 13.07
C VAL A 137 9.02 -10.88 12.64
N ILE A 138 8.71 -11.82 13.55
CA ILE A 138 7.97 -13.04 13.22
C ILE A 138 6.82 -13.28 14.22
N GLY A 139 5.81 -14.04 13.81
CA GLY A 139 4.77 -14.59 14.68
C GLY A 139 3.93 -13.53 15.38
N ALA A 140 3.76 -13.66 16.71
CA ALA A 140 2.94 -12.73 17.50
C ALA A 140 3.50 -11.28 17.52
N LYS A 141 4.82 -11.11 17.34
CA LYS A 141 5.44 -9.78 17.25
C LYS A 141 5.11 -9.11 15.92
N ALA A 142 5.10 -9.88 14.83
CA ALA A 142 4.70 -9.41 13.50
C ALA A 142 3.26 -8.93 13.48
N LYS A 143 2.34 -9.75 14.01
CA LYS A 143 0.90 -9.39 14.09
C LYS A 143 0.68 -8.10 14.89
N ARG A 144 1.32 -7.96 16.06
CA ARG A 144 1.23 -6.74 16.87
C ARG A 144 1.77 -5.50 16.14
N LEU A 145 2.90 -5.65 15.45
CA LEU A 145 3.49 -4.57 14.67
C LEU A 145 2.57 -4.14 13.52
N LEU A 146 2.00 -5.09 12.79
CA LEU A 146 1.05 -4.80 11.72
C LEU A 146 -0.21 -4.13 12.26
N MET A 147 -0.79 -4.62 13.35
CA MET A 147 -1.97 -4.01 14.00
C MET A 147 -1.71 -2.57 14.43
N LYS A 148 -0.51 -2.27 14.98
CA LYS A 148 -0.10 -0.91 15.38
C LYS A 148 -0.24 0.10 14.24
N TYR A 149 0.07 -0.28 13.01
CA TYR A 149 -0.02 0.62 11.85
C TYR A 149 -1.33 0.50 11.07
N TRP A 150 -1.95 -0.68 11.08
CA TRP A 150 -3.22 -0.92 10.41
C TRP A 150 -4.37 -0.16 11.07
N LEU A 151 -4.42 -0.14 12.40
CA LEU A 151 -5.52 0.46 13.14
C LEU A 151 -5.65 1.98 12.90
N PRO A 152 -4.57 2.80 13.02
CA PRO A 152 -4.67 4.22 12.71
C PRO A 152 -5.01 4.50 11.25
N GLU A 153 -4.50 3.69 10.32
CA GLU A 153 -4.82 3.83 8.90
C GLU A 153 -6.31 3.55 8.62
N MET A 154 -6.87 2.52 9.24
CA MET A 154 -8.28 2.18 9.10
C MET A 154 -9.17 3.28 9.69
N ILE A 155 -8.86 3.76 10.89
CA ILE A 155 -9.59 4.86 11.54
C ILE A 155 -9.56 6.12 10.67
N PHE A 156 -8.38 6.49 10.14
CA PHE A 156 -8.25 7.64 9.27
C PHE A 156 -9.12 7.53 8.01
N LYS A 157 -9.11 6.37 7.33
CA LYS A 157 -9.96 6.14 6.16
C LYS A 157 -11.45 6.24 6.50
N MET A 158 -11.87 5.64 7.62
CA MET A 158 -13.27 5.72 8.07
C MET A 158 -13.71 7.17 8.32
N ILE A 159 -12.86 7.99 8.96
CA ILE A 159 -13.13 9.42 9.18
C ILE A 159 -13.27 10.15 7.84
N VAL A 160 -12.35 9.91 6.89
CA VAL A 160 -12.39 10.57 5.58
C VAL A 160 -13.65 10.17 4.79
N TYR A 161 -14.00 8.88 4.76
CA TYR A 161 -15.21 8.42 4.08
C TYR A 161 -16.48 8.96 4.74
N PHE A 162 -16.52 9.02 6.07
CA PHE A 162 -17.63 9.61 6.81
C PHE A 162 -17.80 11.09 6.49
N LEU A 163 -16.72 11.88 6.50
CA LEU A 163 -16.74 13.30 6.14
C LEU A 163 -17.21 13.50 4.68
N PHE A 164 -16.73 12.67 3.77
CA PHE A 164 -17.13 12.72 2.37
C PHE A 164 -18.63 12.42 2.19
N LEU A 165 -19.14 11.38 2.85
CA LEU A 165 -20.57 11.06 2.86
C LEU A 165 -21.41 12.19 3.46
N TRP A 166 -20.96 12.77 4.57
CA TRP A 166 -21.64 13.89 5.21
C TRP A 166 -21.75 15.12 4.29
N ILE A 167 -20.68 15.47 3.59
CA ILE A 167 -20.67 16.57 2.61
C ILE A 167 -21.65 16.30 1.46
N ILE A 168 -21.69 15.05 0.96
CA ILE A 168 -22.63 14.65 -0.10
C ILE A 168 -24.08 14.77 0.39
N MET A 169 -24.39 14.24 1.57
CA MET A 169 -25.74 14.32 2.13
C MET A 169 -26.20 15.77 2.35
N TYR A 170 -25.29 16.65 2.80
CA TYR A 170 -25.57 18.07 2.95
C TYR A 170 -25.83 18.73 1.59
N LYS A 171 -24.97 18.49 0.59
CA LYS A 171 -25.13 19.02 -0.79
C LYS A 171 -26.40 18.56 -1.47
N LEU A 172 -26.81 17.31 -1.24
CA LEU A 172 -28.04 16.75 -1.80
C LEU A 172 -29.30 17.20 -1.07
N ASN A 173 -29.18 18.11 -0.08
CA ASN A 173 -30.28 18.50 0.80
C ASN A 173 -31.03 17.29 1.38
N PHE A 174 -30.34 16.14 1.53
CA PHE A 174 -30.97 14.88 1.92
C PHE A 174 -31.63 15.02 3.29
N PHE A 175 -30.96 15.74 4.20
CA PHE A 175 -31.52 16.03 5.53
C PHE A 175 -32.78 16.89 5.45
N ASN A 176 -32.81 17.92 4.59
CA ASN A 176 -34.00 18.74 4.39
C ASN A 176 -35.15 17.92 3.76
N LEU A 177 -34.85 17.09 2.75
CA LEU A 177 -35.83 16.20 2.12
C LEU A 177 -36.37 15.14 3.09
N ALA A 178 -35.51 14.60 3.95
CA ALA A 178 -35.90 13.63 4.97
C ALA A 178 -36.76 14.29 6.06
N THR A 179 -36.40 15.50 6.52
CA THR A 179 -37.24 16.24 7.48
C THR A 179 -38.59 16.59 6.89
N ASP A 180 -38.65 17.04 5.62
CA ASP A 180 -39.91 17.38 4.96
C ASP A 180 -40.82 16.15 4.79
N LYS A 181 -40.25 14.99 4.42
CA LYS A 181 -41.02 13.74 4.32
C LYS A 181 -41.51 13.24 5.67
N VAL A 182 -40.70 13.33 6.73
CA VAL A 182 -41.11 12.96 8.09
C VAL A 182 -42.20 13.87 8.60
N ILE A 183 -42.09 15.20 8.40
CA ILE A 183 -43.12 16.17 8.76
C ILE A 183 -44.43 15.87 8.02
N CYS A 184 -44.38 15.61 6.71
CA CYS A 184 -45.56 15.23 5.93
C CYS A 184 -46.19 13.91 6.41
N TYR A 185 -45.37 12.91 6.75
CA TYR A 185 -45.87 11.63 7.28
C TYR A 185 -46.57 11.81 8.63
N LEU A 186 -45.95 12.54 9.57
CA LEU A 186 -46.54 12.82 10.88
C LEU A 186 -47.83 13.64 10.77
N LYS A 187 -47.88 14.61 9.85
CA LYS A 187 -49.10 15.39 9.60
C LYS A 187 -50.25 14.55 9.05
N LYS A 188 -49.94 13.56 8.20
CA LYS A 188 -50.93 12.62 7.66
C LYS A 188 -51.43 11.65 8.74
N PHE A 189 -50.54 11.15 9.59
CA PHE A 189 -50.90 10.25 10.68
C PHE A 189 -51.79 10.93 11.74
N GLY A 190 -51.47 12.18 12.12
CA GLY A 190 -52.26 12.95 13.09
C GLY A 190 -53.65 13.39 12.58
N THR A 191 -53.91 13.32 11.27
CA THR A 191 -55.25 13.60 10.70
C THR A 191 -56.14 12.37 10.55
N GLU A 192 -55.62 11.16 10.72
CA GLU A 192 -56.40 9.90 10.65
C GLU A 192 -56.92 9.43 12.03
N GLU A 193 -56.49 10.08 13.13
CA GLU A 193 -56.90 9.76 14.53
C GLU A 193 -57.99 10.69 15.10
N ILE A 194 -58.67 11.52 14.28
CA ILE A 194 -59.82 12.36 14.66
C ILE A 194 -61.02 12.00 13.79
#